data_AF-A0A5B9QRA6-F1
#
_entry.id   AF-A0A5B9QRA6-F1
#
_cell.length_a   1.000
_cell.length_b   1.000
_cell.length_c   1.000
_cell.angle_alpha   90.00
_cell.angle_beta   90.00
_cell.angle_gamma   90.00
#
_symmetry.space_group_name_H-M   'P 1'
#
loop_
_entity.id
_entity.type
_entity.pdbx_description
1 polymer ?
#
loop_
_entity_poly.entity_id
_entity_poly.type
_entity_poly.pdbx_seq_one_letter_code
_entity_poly.pdbx_strand_id
1 'polypeptide(L)' 'MINRARQPLETRIAQSLQRQGYDKVGVVHVGEGKVKLSVGDASRNDLCVIKAIVTTVTGVAAVVFD' A
#
# COMPACT_ATOMS: atom_id res chain seq x y z
N MET A 1 -25.86 -7.47 15.16
CA MET A 1 -24.45 -7.26 15.56
C MET A 1 -23.66 -6.88 14.32
N ILE A 2 -23.24 -5.61 14.19
CA ILE A 2 -22.42 -5.18 13.05
C ILE A 2 -20.99 -5.63 13.33
N ASN A 3 -20.53 -6.64 12.59
CA ASN A 3 -19.16 -7.13 12.65
C ASN A 3 -18.22 -6.06 12.09
N ARG A 4 -17.83 -5.08 12.91
CA ARG A 4 -16.83 -4.04 12.56
C ARG A 4 -15.42 -4.62 12.62
N ALA A 5 -15.20 -5.78 12.00
CA ALA A 5 -13.85 -6.26 11.77
C ALA A 5 -13.14 -5.17 10.95
N ARG A 6 -12.17 -4.49 11.56
CA ARG A 6 -11.31 -3.54 10.84
C ARG A 6 -10.79 -4.30 9.62
N GLN A 7 -11.04 -3.77 8.43
CA GLN A 7 -10.53 -4.38 7.20
C GLN A 7 -9.02 -4.61 7.36
N PRO A 8 -8.49 -5.74 6.86
CA PRO A 8 -7.06 -6.00 6.85
C PRO A 8 -6.30 -4.80 6.29
N LEU A 9 -5.15 -4.47 6.87
CA LEU A 9 -4.37 -3.31 6.45
C LEU A 9 -4.02 -3.38 4.96
N GLU A 10 -3.74 -4.59 4.46
CA GLU A 10 -3.54 -4.91 3.05
C GLU A 10 -4.70 -4.44 2.17
N THR A 11 -5.94 -4.75 2.56
CA THR A 11 -7.14 -4.32 1.84
C THR A 11 -7.26 -2.80 1.80
N ARG A 12 -6.92 -2.11 2.90
CA ARG A 12 -6.96 -0.64 2.96
C ARG A 12 -5.91 -0.02 2.04
N ILE A 13 -4.69 -0.57 2.03
CA ILE A 13 -3.61 -0.12 1.14
C ILE A 13 -4.03 -0.29 -0.32
N ALA A 14 -4.50 -1.48 -0.69
CA ALA A 14 -4.92 -1.80 -2.05
C ALA A 14 -6.04 -0.87 -2.53
N GLN A 15 -7.06 -0.63 -1.70
CA GLN A 15 -8.14 0.29 -2.04
C GLN A 15 -7.66 1.74 -2.20
N SER A 16 -6.76 2.21 -1.33
CA SER A 16 -6.20 3.55 -1.43
C SER A 16 -5.36 3.74 -2.69
N LEU A 17 -4.57 2.74 -3.09
CA LEU A 17 -3.78 2.75 -4.33
C LEU A 17 -4.68 2.72 -5.56
N GLN A 18 -5.69 1.84 -5.58
CA GLN A 18 -6.65 1.74 -6.68
C GLN A 18 -7.40 3.05 -6.92
N ARG A 19 -7.82 3.76 -5.87
CA ARG A 19 -8.50 5.06 -5.97
C ARG A 19 -7.64 6.16 -6.61
N GLN A 20 -6.32 5.98 -6.59
CA GLN A 20 -5.34 6.93 -7.14
C GLN A 20 -4.81 6.48 -8.51
N GLY A 21 -5.37 5.41 -9.09
CA GLY A 21 -4.97 4.89 -10.41
C GLY A 21 -3.79 3.91 -10.37
N TYR A 22 -3.42 3.39 -9.21
CA TYR A 22 -2.35 2.40 -9.03
C TYR A 22 -2.90 0.98 -8.85
N ASP A 23 -3.82 0.57 -9.73
CA ASP A 23 -4.47 -0.75 -9.69
C ASP A 23 -3.51 -1.92 -9.95
N LYS A 24 -2.34 -1.65 -10.56
CA LYS A 24 -1.28 -2.63 -10.83
C LYS A 24 -0.33 -2.86 -9.66
N VAL A 25 -0.51 -2.18 -8.53
CA VAL A 25 0.37 -2.32 -7.36
C VAL A 25 -0.18 -3.41 -6.44
N GLY A 26 0.60 -4.48 -6.26
CA GLY A 26 0.28 -5.58 -5.35
C GLY A 26 0.91 -5.39 -3.97
N VAL A 27 0.18 -5.70 -2.90
CA VAL A 27 0.75 -5.78 -1.55
C VAL A 27 1.31 -7.18 -1.33
N VAL A 28 2.63 -7.29 -1.14
CA VAL A 28 3.33 -8.57 -0.97
C VAL A 28 3.43 -8.94 0.51
N HIS A 29 3.70 -7.96 1.36
CA HIS A 29 3.84 -8.17 2.80
C HIS A 29 3.56 -6.91 3.61
N VAL A 30 2.89 -7.08 4.75
CA VAL A 30 2.68 -6.04 5.76
C VAL A 30 3.07 -6.58 7.12
N GLY A 31 4.12 -6.01 7.73
CA GLY A 31 4.61 -6.49 9.03
C GLY A 31 5.89 -5.77 9.45
N GLU A 32 6.27 -5.88 10.73
CA GLU A 32 7.59 -5.40 11.23
C GLU A 32 7.88 -3.91 10.95
N GLY A 33 6.86 -3.06 10.86
CA GLY A 33 7.03 -1.63 10.56
C GLY A 33 7.42 -1.34 9.10
N LYS A 34 7.28 -2.33 8.20
CA LYS A 34 7.52 -2.20 6.76
C LYS A 34 6.37 -2.74 5.92
N VAL A 35 6.24 -2.23 4.70
CA VAL A 35 5.35 -2.75 3.68
C VAL A 35 6.15 -3.06 2.42
N LYS A 36 6.02 -4.29 1.91
CA LYS A 36 6.59 -4.70 0.63
C LYS A 36 5.49 -4.65 -0.43
N LEU A 37 5.75 -3.93 -1.51
CA LEU A 37 4.87 -3.77 -2.65
C LEU A 37 5.53 -4.34 -3.89
N SER A 38 4.76 -5.03 -4.73
CA SER A 38 5.15 -5.36 -6.09
C SER A 38 4.59 -4.28 -7.00
N VAL A 39 5.48 -3.62 -7.73
CA VAL A 39 5.12 -2.54 -8.65
C VAL A 39 5.67 -2.94 -10.03
N GLY A 40 4.82 -2.86 -11.06
CA GLY A 40 5.29 -3.04 -12.44
C GLY A 40 6.17 -1.87 -12.91
N ASP A 41 6.23 -1.65 -14.22
CA ASP A 41 6.89 -0.47 -14.79
C ASP A 41 6.22 0.82 -14.25
N ALA A 42 6.88 1.45 -13.27
CA ALA A 42 6.46 2.68 -12.63
C ALA A 42 7.62 3.67 -12.65
N SER A 43 7.31 4.92 -12.96
CA SER A 43 8.34 5.96 -12.94
C SER A 43 8.83 6.21 -11.51
N ARG A 44 9.99 6.85 -11.36
CA ARG A 44 10.48 7.29 -10.05
C ARG A 44 9.48 8.20 -9.32
N ASN A 45 8.68 8.97 -10.06
CA ASN A 45 7.63 9.81 -9.49
C ASN A 45 6.47 8.98 -8.96
N ASP A 46 6.05 7.96 -9.71
CA ASP A 46 4.99 7.03 -9.28
C ASP A 46 5.40 6.29 -8.01
N LEU A 47 6.63 5.79 -7.94
CA LEU A 47 7.17 5.16 -6.73
C LEU A 47 7.14 6.10 -5.52
N CYS A 48 7.41 7.40 -5.72
CA CYS A 48 7.32 8.40 -4.66
C CYS A 48 5.88 8.58 -4.17
N VAL A 49 4.92 8.68 -5.11
CA VAL A 49 3.50 8.84 -4.78
C VAL A 49 2.95 7.59 -4.09
N ILE A 50 3.24 6.39 -4.61
CA ILE A 50 2.85 5.11 -4.02
C ILE A 50 3.39 5.01 -2.59
N LYS A 51 4.67 5.37 -2.38
CA LYS A 51 5.28 5.40 -1.04
C LYS A 51 4.53 6.33 -0.08
N ALA A 52 4.19 7.53 -0.53
CA ALA A 52 3.47 8.51 0.29
C ALA A 52 2.06 8.01 0.67
N ILE A 53 1.33 7.42 -0.29
CA ILE A 53 0.00 6.83 -0.04
C ILE A 53 0.10 5.73 1.02
N VAL A 54 1.00 4.76 0.80
CA VAL A 54 1.14 3.60 1.70
C VAL A 54 1.58 4.02 3.10
N THR A 55 2.55 4.93 3.20
CA THR A 55 3.00 5.49 4.50
C THR A 55 1.85 6.15 5.24
N THR A 56 1.01 6.94 4.54
CA THR A 56 -0.14 7.64 5.13
C THR A 56 -1.22 6.67 5.61
N VAL A 57 -1.48 5.60 4.86
CA VAL A 57 -2.54 4.62 5.20
C VAL A 57 -2.14 3.73 6.37
N THR A 58 -0.86 3.38 6.46
CA THR A 58 -0.36 2.34 7.37
C THR A 58 0.39 2.89 8.58
N GLY A 59 0.92 4.11 8.50
CA GLY A 59 1.80 4.68 9.52
C GLY A 59 3.16 3.99 9.63
N VAL A 60 3.53 3.12 8.67
CA VAL A 60 4.80 2.38 8.68
C VAL A 60 5.98 3.27 8.30
N ALA A 61 7.16 2.94 8.85
CA ALA A 61 8.38 3.70 8.61
C ALA A 61 9.03 3.40 7.24
N ALA A 62 8.81 2.20 6.71
CA ALA A 62 9.48 1.74 5.50
C ALA A 62 8.51 1.15 4.45
N VAL A 63 8.63 1.60 3.21
CA VAL A 63 7.97 1.00 2.04
C VAL A 63 9.07 0.55 1.08
N VAL A 64 9.02 -0.73 0.70
CA VAL A 64 10.00 -1.38 -0.19
C VAL A 64 9.27 -1.82 -1.45
N PHE A 65 9.92 -1.62 -2.59
CA PHE A 65 9.43 -2.01 -3.91
C PHE A 65 10.25 -3.20 -4.41
N ASP A 66 9.55 -4.22 -4.92
CA ASP A 66 10.11 -5.33 -5.69
C ASP A 66 10.05 -5.01 -7.19
#